data_AF-A0A6J4YD42-F1
#
_entry.id   AF-A0A6J4YD42-F1
#
_cell.length_a   1.000
_cell.length_b   1.000
_cell.length_c   1.000
_cell.angle_alpha   90.00
_cell.angle_beta   90.00
_cell.angle_gamma   90.00
#
_symmetry.space_group_name_H-M   'P 1'
#
loop_
_entity.id
_entity.type
_entity.pdbx_description
1 polymer ?
#
loop_
_entity_poly.entity_id
_entity_poly.type
_entity_poly.pdbx_seq_one_letter_code
_entity_poly.pdbx_strand_id
1 'polypeptide(L)' 'MGFIRQQEEKIAMRFLSWQYQKLKQPIPAEAELARQAARIVEEAHQIARERGSNVMSIMKDLISDLKKKG' A
#
# COMPACT_ATOMS: atom_id res chain seq x y z
N MET A 1 0.11 -10.97 16.84
CA MET A 1 -1.08 -10.09 16.80
C MET A 1 -0.98 -9.21 15.56
N GLY A 2 -1.76 -9.44 14.49
CA GLY A 2 -1.58 -8.65 13.27
C GLY A 2 -2.55 -8.88 12.12
N PHE A 3 -3.81 -9.24 12.38
CA PHE A 3 -4.82 -9.38 11.32
C PHE A 3 -4.99 -8.10 10.47
N ILE A 4 -4.77 -6.93 11.09
CA ILE A 4 -4.81 -5.63 10.39
C ILE A 4 -3.62 -5.48 9.45
N ARG A 5 -2.40 -5.80 9.89
CA ARG A 5 -1.17 -5.68 9.08
C ARG A 5 -1.21 -6.53 7.81
N GLN A 6 -1.70 -7.77 7.89
CA GLN A 6 -1.84 -8.61 6.69
C GLN A 6 -2.87 -8.09 5.68
N GLN A 7 -3.93 -7.42 6.15
CA GLN A 7 -4.90 -6.79 5.26
C GLN A 7 -4.31 -5.55 4.58
N GLU A 8 -3.57 -4.74 5.33
CA GLU A 8 -2.82 -3.59 4.80
C GLU A 8 -1.82 -4.05 3.74
N GLU A 9 -1.04 -5.11 4.01
CA GLU A 9 -0.07 -5.66 3.06
C GLU A 9 -0.75 -6.14 1.76
N LYS A 10 -1.89 -6.84 1.84
CA LYS A 10 -2.65 -7.25 0.65
C LYS A 10 -3.16 -6.07 -0.17
N ILE A 11 -3.60 -5.00 0.50
CA ILE A 11 -4.04 -3.78 -0.17
C ILE A 11 -2.85 -3.09 -0.84
N ALA A 12 -1.71 -2.97 -0.15
CA ALA A 12 -0.47 -2.43 -0.69
C ALA A 12 0.04 -3.23 -1.90
N MET A 13 -0.02 -4.56 -1.85
CA MET A 13 0.33 -5.41 -3.00
C MET A 13 -0.56 -5.11 -4.21
N ARG A 14 -1.88 -5.01 -4.00
CA ARG A 14 -2.83 -4.72 -5.08
C ARG A 14 -2.62 -3.31 -5.65
N PHE A 15 -2.29 -2.36 -4.78
CA PHE A 15 -1.90 -1.01 -5.17
C PHE A 15 -0.63 -1.01 -6.03
N LEU A 16 0.43 -1.69 -5.58
CA LEU A 16 1.70 -1.80 -6.30
C LEU A 16 1.50 -2.45 -7.67
N SER A 17 0.79 -3.58 -7.74
CA SER A 17 0.49 -4.24 -9.02
C SER A 17 -0.24 -3.31 -10.00
N TRP A 18 -1.21 -2.53 -9.52
CA TRP A 18 -1.89 -1.52 -10.33
C TRP A 18 -0.95 -0.39 -10.76
N GLN A 19 -0.06 0.07 -9.87
CA GLN A 19 0.94 1.10 -10.16
C GLN A 19 1.90 0.66 -11.27
N TYR A 20 2.43 -0.56 -11.18
CA TYR A 20 3.26 -1.17 -12.22
C TYR A 20 2.53 -1.27 -13.56
N GLN A 21 1.25 -1.69 -13.55
CA GLN A 21 0.43 -1.72 -14.77
C GLN A 21 0.21 -0.32 -15.38
N LYS A 22 -0.10 0.68 -14.55
CA LYS A 22 -0.30 2.07 -15.01
C LYS A 22 0.98 2.66 -15.59
N LEU A 23 2.13 2.34 -15.00
CA LEU A 23 3.45 2.77 -15.46
C LEU A 23 3.98 1.96 -16.65
N LYS A 24 3.22 0.97 -17.15
CA LYS A 24 3.65 0.00 -18.18
C LYS A 24 4.98 -0.68 -17.84
N GLN A 25 5.24 -0.87 -16.55
CA GLN A 25 6.43 -1.56 -16.05
C GLN A 25 6.11 -3.04 -15.79
N PRO A 26 7.11 -3.93 -15.91
CA PRO A 26 6.94 -5.33 -15.57
C PRO A 26 6.64 -5.45 -14.07
N ILE A 27 5.57 -6.18 -13.75
CA ILE A 27 5.21 -6.48 -12.36
C ILE A 27 6.32 -7.37 -11.79
N PRO A 28 6.98 -6.99 -10.68
CA PRO A 28 8.03 -7.79 -10.08
C PRO A 28 7.47 -9.09 -9.49
N ALA A 29 8.35 -10.03 -9.15
CA ALA A 29 7.94 -11.30 -8.55
C ALA A 29 7.14 -11.07 -7.25
N GLU A 30 6.19 -11.96 -6.96
CA GLU A 30 5.25 -11.82 -5.83
C GLU A 30 5.98 -11.61 -4.49
N ALA A 31 7.11 -12.29 -4.27
CA ALA A 31 7.93 -12.13 -3.06
C ALA A 31 8.52 -10.71 -2.93
N GLU A 32 8.90 -10.09 -4.04
CA GLU A 32 9.44 -8.73 -4.06
C GLU A 32 8.32 -7.70 -3.88
N LEU A 33 7.18 -7.96 -4.51
CA LEU A 33 5.94 -7.20 -4.34
C LEU A 33 5.46 -7.20 -2.88
N ALA A 34 5.54 -8.34 -2.21
CA ALA A 34 5.23 -8.49 -0.79
C ALA A 34 6.22 -7.74 0.10
N ARG A 35 7.53 -7.79 -0.19
CA ARG A 35 8.54 -6.99 0.53
C ARG A 35 8.29 -5.49 0.39
N GLN A 36 7.98 -5.03 -0.82
CA GLN A 36 7.66 -3.63 -1.07
C GLN A 36 6.37 -3.22 -0.36
N ALA A 37 5.34 -4.05 -0.41
CA ALA A 37 4.08 -3.81 0.29
C ALA A 37 4.28 -3.70 1.80
N ALA A 38 5.07 -4.60 2.40
CA ALA A 38 5.39 -4.57 3.83
C ALA A 38 6.13 -3.29 4.23
N ARG A 39 7.07 -2.80 3.41
CA ARG A 39 7.74 -1.51 3.65
C ARG A 39 6.78 -0.34 3.58
N ILE A 40 5.91 -0.28 2.57
CA ILE A 40 4.92 0.81 2.44
C ILE A 40 3.99 0.85 3.64
N VAL A 41 3.53 -0.31 4.11
CA VAL A 41 2.69 -0.41 5.31
C VAL A 41 3.45 0.08 6.54
N GLU A 42 4.71 -0.32 6.69
CA GLU A 42 5.54 0.11 7.81
C GLU A 42 5.81 1.62 7.82
N GLU A 43 6.14 2.21 6.66
CA GLU A 43 6.30 3.66 6.50
C GLU A 43 4.99 4.39 6.77
N ALA A 44 3.86 3.86 6.29
CA ALA A 44 2.56 4.43 6.60
C ALA A 44 2.27 4.39 8.11
N HIS A 45 2.65 3.32 8.82
CA HIS A 45 2.55 3.22 10.29
C HIS A 45 3.43 4.26 10.99
N GLN A 46 4.63 4.53 10.48
CA GLN A 46 5.49 5.59 11.02
C GLN A 46 4.86 6.97 10.82
N ILE A 47 4.41 7.29 9.61
CA ILE A 47 3.76 8.59 9.30
C ILE A 47 2.46 8.75 10.11
N ALA A 48 1.66 7.69 10.22
CA ALA A 48 0.44 7.66 11.02
C ALA A 48 0.74 7.97 12.49
N ARG A 49 1.78 7.36 13.04
CA ARG A 49 2.24 7.60 14.41
C ARG A 49 2.73 9.04 14.62
N GLU A 50 3.46 9.59 13.66
CA GLU A 50 3.95 10.98 13.72
C GLU A 50 2.83 12.02 13.59
N ARG A 51 1.79 11.71 12.77
CA ARG A 51 0.68 12.64 12.48
C ARG A 51 -0.56 12.42 13.34
N GLY A 52 -0.55 11.43 14.24
CA GLY A 52 -1.73 11.04 15.03
C GLY A 52 -2.88 10.46 14.19
N SER A 53 -2.58 9.96 12.99
CA SER A 53 -3.56 9.37 12.07
C SER A 53 -3.50 7.84 12.09
N ASN A 54 -4.40 7.16 11.38
CA ASN A 54 -4.40 5.71 11.22
C ASN A 54 -3.98 5.34 9.79
N VAL A 55 -3.11 4.33 9.64
CA VAL A 55 -2.60 3.81 8.36
C VAL A 55 -3.71 3.50 7.37
N MET A 56 -4.79 2.91 7.87
CA MET A 56 -5.93 2.57 7.02
C MET A 56 -6.58 3.80 6.37
N SER A 57 -6.57 4.96 7.05
CA SER A 57 -7.06 6.22 6.50
C SER A 57 -6.12 6.74 5.41
N ILE A 58 -4.81 6.69 5.63
CA ILE A 58 -3.80 7.07 4.63
C ILE A 58 -3.92 6.19 3.37
N MET A 59 -4.07 4.88 3.55
CA MET A 59 -4.31 3.94 2.45
C MET A 59 -5.62 4.22 1.71
N LYS A 60 -6.71 4.50 2.43
CA LYS A 60 -8.00 4.84 1.82
C LYS A 60 -7.92 6.14 1.02
N ASP A 61 -7.24 7.16 1.53
CA ASP A 61 -7.04 8.42 0.82
C ASP A 61 -6.25 8.20 -0.46
N LEU A 62 -5.16 7.44 -0.39
CA LEU A 62 -4.40 7.02 -1.57
C LEU A 62 -5.32 6.34 -2.59
N ILE A 63 -6.01 5.27 -2.21
CA ILE A 63 -6.93 4.53 -3.10
C ILE A 63 -8.05 5.41 -3.67
N SER A 64 -8.58 6.33 -2.87
CA SER A 64 -9.62 7.27 -3.31
C SER A 64 -9.09 8.25 -4.34
N ASP A 65 -7.85 8.74 -4.18
CA ASP A 65 -7.17 9.57 -5.17
C ASP A 65 -6.93 8.79 -6.47
N LEU A 66 -6.60 7.50 -6.39
CA LEU A 66 -6.45 6.64 -7.57
C LEU A 66 -7.76 6.44 -8.32
N LYS A 67 -8.85 6.18 -7.61
CA LYS A 67 -10.18 5.96 -8.21
C LYS A 67 -10.73 7.22 -8.88
N LYS A 68 -10.29 8.40 -8.46
CA LYS A 68 -10.61 9.68 -9.11
C LYS A 68 -9.75 9.98 -10.34
N LYS A 69 -8.58 9.36 -10.49
CA LYS A 69 -7.61 9.59 -11.57
C LYS A 69 -7.53 8.45 -12.60
N GLY A 70 -8.41 7.46 -12.52
CA GLY A 70 -8.61 6.40 -13.51
C GLY A 70 -9.98 6.53 -14.11
#